data_AF-A0A506XUA8-F1
#
_entry.id   AF-A0A506XUA8-F1
#
_cell.length_a   1.000
_cell.length_b   1.000
_cell.length_c   1.000
_cell.angle_alpha   90.00
_cell.angle_beta   90.00
_cell.angle_gamma   90.00
#
_symmetry.space_group_name_H-M   'P 1'
#
loop_
_entity.id
_entity.type
_entity.pdbx_description
1 polymer ?
#
loop_
_entity_poly.entity_id
_entity_poly.type
_entity_poly.pdbx_seq_one_letter_code
_entity_poly.pdbx_strand_id
1 'polypeptide(L)'
;IGEAREIVEFYPAALSAWEHGFITRAHVTVIVDAGRVVPVDRRLEFEREAIDRSLNDTPNRVRAGLELFAEKLTEPSFTERHEDAARQRAVRLVPGRDGMCDVIATVPTVIGDGILDRLTRMAHAVQDADVSHGAARPGGAAHPDSAAFGTRNGGVPAAVAADRRTVDQIRADLFADLILA
;
A
#
# COMPACT_ATOMS: atom_id res chain seq x y z
N ILE A 1 -30.72 -31.82 -10.92
CA ILE A 1 -29.93 -31.77 -12.18
C ILE A 1 -28.52 -31.18 -11.98
N GLY A 2 -28.20 -30.50 -10.86
CA GLY A 2 -26.91 -29.80 -10.69
C GLY A 2 -25.68 -30.62 -10.28
N GLU A 3 -25.82 -31.63 -9.41
CA GLU A 3 -24.67 -32.29 -8.76
C GLU A 3 -23.80 -33.10 -9.74
N ALA A 4 -24.41 -33.86 -10.65
CA ALA A 4 -23.67 -34.65 -11.64
C ALA A 4 -22.89 -33.78 -12.62
N ARG A 5 -23.43 -32.61 -12.98
CA ARG A 5 -22.75 -31.64 -13.85
C ARG A 5 -21.59 -30.97 -13.12
N GLU A 6 -21.79 -30.58 -11.86
CA GLU A 6 -20.76 -29.98 -11.01
C GLU A 6 -19.55 -30.90 -10.84
N ILE A 7 -19.78 -32.20 -10.63
CA ILE A 7 -18.71 -33.21 -10.55
C ILE A 7 -17.93 -33.28 -11.87
N VAL A 8 -18.61 -33.38 -13.01
CA VAL A 8 -17.95 -33.52 -14.32
C VAL A 8 -17.16 -32.27 -14.71
N GLU A 9 -17.69 -31.08 -14.42
CA GLU A 9 -17.08 -29.81 -14.83
C GLU A 9 -15.96 -29.35 -13.88
N PHE A 10 -16.08 -29.60 -12.58
CA PHE A 10 -15.19 -29.04 -11.57
C PHE A 10 -14.40 -30.06 -10.75
N TYR A 11 -14.81 -31.33 -10.73
CA TYR A 11 -14.14 -32.39 -9.97
C TYR A 11 -13.89 -33.67 -10.81
N PRO A 12 -13.24 -33.57 -11.99
CA PRO A 12 -13.02 -34.71 -12.87
C PRO A 12 -12.03 -35.75 -12.31
N ALA A 13 -11.06 -35.35 -11.48
CA ALA A 13 -10.12 -36.29 -10.87
C ALA A 13 -10.77 -37.08 -9.72
N ALA A 14 -11.66 -36.46 -8.95
CA ALA A 14 -12.44 -37.15 -7.93
C ALA A 14 -13.44 -38.12 -8.56
N LEU A 15 -14.04 -37.76 -9.70
CA LEU A 15 -14.86 -38.67 -10.51
C LEU A 15 -14.04 -39.90 -10.95
N SER A 16 -12.86 -39.68 -11.53
CA SER A 16 -11.98 -40.77 -11.94
C SER A 16 -11.56 -41.66 -10.76
N ALA A 17 -11.21 -41.08 -9.61
CA ALA A 17 -10.85 -41.84 -8.42
C ALA A 17 -12.00 -42.72 -7.91
N TRP A 18 -13.25 -42.25 -8.05
CA TRP A 18 -14.44 -43.05 -7.72
C TRP A 18 -14.67 -44.17 -8.73
N GLU A 19 -14.54 -43.91 -10.03
CA GLU A 19 -14.70 -44.91 -11.10
C GLU A 19 -13.70 -46.08 -10.97
N HIS A 20 -12.48 -45.78 -10.54
CA HIS A 20 -11.44 -46.78 -10.28
C HIS A 20 -11.57 -47.46 -8.91
N GLY A 21 -12.54 -47.06 -8.08
CA GLY A 21 -12.79 -47.65 -6.77
C GLY A 21 -11.82 -47.25 -5.66
N PHE A 22 -10.99 -46.22 -5.87
CA PHE A 22 -10.08 -45.70 -4.85
C PHE A 22 -10.81 -44.94 -3.74
N ILE A 23 -11.91 -44.28 -4.09
CA ILE A 23 -12.77 -43.57 -3.15
C ILE A 23 -14.24 -43.97 -3.35
N THR A 24 -15.05 -43.75 -2.32
CA THR A 24 -16.48 -44.08 -2.36
C THR A 24 -17.29 -42.90 -2.88
N ARG A 25 -18.54 -43.15 -3.30
CA ARG A 25 -19.49 -42.07 -3.65
C ARG A 25 -19.69 -41.07 -2.50
N ALA A 26 -19.63 -41.55 -1.25
CA ALA A 26 -19.72 -40.69 -0.08
C ALA A 26 -18.51 -39.75 0.04
N HIS A 27 -17.30 -40.17 -0.36
CA HIS A 27 -16.15 -39.26 -0.48
C HIS A 27 -16.41 -38.17 -1.51
N VAL A 28 -16.87 -38.54 -2.71
CA VAL A 28 -17.15 -37.56 -3.78
C VAL A 28 -18.16 -36.51 -3.32
N THR A 29 -19.25 -36.90 -2.67
CA THR A 29 -20.23 -35.95 -2.12
C THR A 29 -19.59 -34.99 -1.11
N VAL A 30 -18.76 -35.50 -0.18
CA VAL A 30 -18.06 -34.65 0.80
C VAL A 30 -17.10 -33.68 0.11
N ILE A 31 -16.35 -34.13 -0.90
CA ILE A 31 -15.42 -33.30 -1.67
C ILE A 31 -16.18 -32.18 -2.38
N VAL A 32 -17.25 -32.50 -3.09
CA VAL A 32 -18.06 -31.51 -3.82
C VAL A 32 -18.70 -30.51 -2.86
N ASP A 33 -19.30 -30.99 -1.77
CA ASP A 33 -19.97 -30.13 -0.79
C ASP A 33 -18.99 -29.15 -0.15
N ALA A 34 -17.82 -29.62 0.29
CA ALA A 34 -16.79 -28.77 0.88
C ALA A 34 -16.15 -27.82 -0.16
N GLY A 35 -16.00 -28.26 -1.41
CA GLY A 35 -15.38 -27.48 -2.47
C GLY A 35 -16.25 -26.37 -3.06
N ARG A 36 -17.56 -26.32 -2.76
CA ARG A 36 -18.47 -25.29 -3.29
C ARG A 36 -18.04 -23.86 -2.98
N VAL A 37 -17.43 -23.63 -1.81
CA VAL A 37 -16.95 -22.31 -1.39
C VAL A 37 -15.61 -21.92 -2.02
N VAL A 38 -14.89 -22.88 -2.60
CA VAL A 38 -13.57 -22.67 -3.18
C VAL A 38 -13.67 -21.96 -4.54
N PRO A 39 -12.91 -20.87 -4.75
CA PRO A 39 -12.77 -20.20 -6.05
C PRO A 39 -12.41 -21.18 -7.17
N VAL A 40 -12.97 -20.99 -8.37
CA VAL A 40 -12.85 -21.94 -9.49
C VAL A 40 -11.39 -22.21 -9.87
N ASP A 41 -10.56 -21.17 -9.83
CA ASP A 41 -9.11 -21.22 -10.09
C ASP A 41 -8.34 -22.07 -9.06
N ARG A 42 -8.89 -22.27 -7.86
CA ARG A 42 -8.27 -23.08 -6.79
C ARG A 42 -8.93 -24.44 -6.56
N ARG A 43 -10.01 -24.74 -7.28
CA ARG A 43 -10.70 -26.04 -7.17
C ARG A 43 -9.81 -27.22 -7.52
N LEU A 44 -8.87 -27.06 -8.46
CA LEU A 44 -7.94 -28.12 -8.84
C LEU A 44 -6.93 -28.46 -7.73
N GLU A 45 -6.48 -27.44 -6.98
CA GLU A 45 -5.64 -27.66 -5.79
C GLU A 45 -6.43 -28.34 -4.68
N PHE A 46 -7.64 -27.83 -4.42
CA PHE A 46 -8.56 -28.43 -3.45
C PHE A 46 -8.84 -29.91 -3.77
N GLU A 47 -9.19 -30.22 -5.02
CA GLU A 47 -9.56 -31.56 -5.47
C GLU A 47 -8.43 -32.57 -5.22
N ARG A 48 -7.18 -32.22 -5.52
CA ARG A 48 -6.02 -33.11 -5.33
C ARG A 48 -5.82 -33.48 -3.86
N GLU A 49 -5.77 -32.49 -2.98
CA GLU A 49 -5.63 -32.71 -1.54
C GLU A 49 -6.84 -33.49 -0.99
N ALA A 50 -8.03 -33.23 -1.52
CA ALA A 50 -9.25 -33.89 -1.08
C ALA A 50 -9.26 -35.38 -1.43
N ILE A 51 -8.73 -35.76 -2.60
CA ILE A 51 -8.52 -37.16 -2.99
C ILE A 51 -7.50 -37.81 -2.05
N ASP A 52 -6.33 -37.20 -1.84
CA ASP A 52 -5.26 -37.78 -1.01
C ASP A 52 -5.71 -38.08 0.42
N ARG A 53 -6.50 -37.18 1.02
CA ARG A 53 -7.09 -37.41 2.34
C ARG A 53 -8.15 -38.53 2.32
N SER A 54 -8.94 -38.60 1.26
CA SER A 54 -10.00 -39.60 1.08
C SER A 54 -9.47 -41.01 0.81
N LEU A 55 -8.21 -41.16 0.38
CA LEU A 55 -7.56 -42.46 0.23
C LEU A 55 -7.25 -43.12 1.58
N ASN A 56 -7.05 -42.33 2.63
CA ASN A 56 -6.51 -42.79 3.91
C ASN A 56 -7.55 -42.84 5.04
N ASP A 57 -8.73 -42.25 4.84
CA ASP A 57 -9.73 -42.12 5.89
C ASP A 57 -11.17 -42.25 5.36
N THR A 58 -12.12 -42.27 6.28
CA THR A 58 -13.55 -42.42 5.98
C THR A 58 -14.21 -41.06 5.66
N PRO A 59 -15.36 -41.04 4.97
CA PRO A 59 -16.02 -39.78 4.56
C PRO A 59 -16.33 -38.84 5.73
N ASN A 60 -16.74 -39.40 6.87
CA ASN A 60 -17.04 -38.61 8.06
C ASN A 60 -15.79 -37.98 8.70
N ARG A 61 -14.63 -38.64 8.60
CA ARG A 61 -13.39 -38.15 9.20
C ARG A 61 -12.69 -37.10 8.35
N VAL A 62 -12.78 -37.21 7.02
CA VAL A 62 -12.18 -36.21 6.12
C VAL A 62 -13.00 -34.91 6.06
N ARG A 63 -14.32 -34.95 6.27
CA ARG A 63 -15.23 -33.80 6.12
C ARG A 63 -14.72 -32.52 6.77
N ALA A 64 -14.50 -32.53 8.09
CA ALA A 64 -14.09 -31.33 8.81
C ALA A 64 -12.73 -30.80 8.34
N GLY A 65 -11.82 -31.70 7.96
CA GLY A 65 -10.51 -31.33 7.42
C GLY A 65 -10.60 -30.70 6.03
N LEU A 66 -11.52 -31.17 5.18
CA LEU A 66 -11.77 -30.60 3.86
C LEU A 66 -12.48 -29.26 3.95
N GLU A 67 -13.45 -29.10 4.84
CA GLU A 67 -14.12 -27.82 5.10
C GLU A 67 -13.10 -26.75 5.54
N LEU A 68 -12.22 -27.07 6.50
CA LEU A 68 -11.16 -26.15 6.93
C LEU A 68 -10.17 -25.84 5.80
N PHE A 69 -9.86 -26.80 4.94
CA PHE A 69 -8.95 -26.59 3.82
C PHE A 69 -9.60 -25.72 2.72
N ALA A 70 -10.88 -25.94 2.44
CA ALA A 70 -11.67 -25.13 1.53
C ALA A 70 -11.76 -23.66 2.00
N GLU A 71 -11.99 -23.43 3.29
CA GLU A 71 -11.97 -22.09 3.87
C GLU A 71 -10.61 -21.40 3.68
N LYS A 72 -9.50 -22.11 3.93
CA LYS A 72 -8.15 -21.57 3.71
C LYS A 72 -7.89 -21.17 2.26
N LEU A 73 -8.42 -21.95 1.31
CA LEU A 73 -8.32 -21.63 -0.13
C LEU A 73 -9.26 -20.51 -0.56
N THR A 74 -10.26 -20.19 0.26
CA THR A 74 -11.18 -19.08 0.06
C THR A 74 -10.60 -17.75 0.55
N GLU A 75 -9.60 -17.78 1.45
CA GLU A 75 -8.89 -16.57 1.84
C GLU A 75 -8.18 -15.97 0.61
N PRO A 76 -8.43 -14.67 0.29
CA PRO A 76 -7.70 -13.99 -0.77
C PRO A 76 -6.20 -14.05 -0.46
N SER A 77 -5.43 -14.54 -1.43
CA SER A 77 -3.97 -14.56 -1.30
C SER A 77 -3.44 -13.16 -1.01
N PHE A 78 -2.27 -13.10 -0.39
CA PHE A 78 -1.58 -11.84 -0.18
C PHE A 78 -1.39 -11.06 -1.49
N THR A 79 -1.14 -11.76 -2.60
CA THR A 79 -1.02 -11.19 -3.94
C THR A 79 -2.32 -10.56 -4.42
N GLU A 80 -3.45 -11.26 -4.30
CA GLU A 80 -4.77 -10.71 -4.70
C GLU A 80 -5.18 -9.51 -3.85
N ARG A 81 -4.89 -9.52 -2.54
CA ARG A 81 -5.13 -8.35 -1.66
C ARG A 81 -4.25 -7.16 -2.04
N HIS A 82 -3.01 -7.41 -2.41
CA HIS A 82 -2.09 -6.37 -2.85
C HIS A 82 -2.51 -5.78 -4.21
N GLU A 83 -2.92 -6.63 -5.15
CA GLU A 83 -3.43 -6.22 -6.46
C GLU A 83 -4.76 -5.45 -6.36
N ASP A 84 -5.66 -5.85 -5.47
CA ASP A 84 -6.90 -5.11 -5.18
C ASP A 84 -6.63 -3.76 -4.53
N ALA A 85 -5.73 -3.69 -3.54
CA ALA A 85 -5.31 -2.42 -2.95
C ALA A 85 -4.62 -1.51 -3.98
N ALA A 86 -3.82 -2.09 -4.88
CA ALA A 86 -3.21 -1.40 -6.01
C ALA A 86 -4.26 -0.87 -7.01
N ARG A 87 -5.35 -1.59 -7.26
CA ARG A 87 -6.44 -1.13 -8.12
C ARG A 87 -7.23 0.04 -7.51
N GLN A 88 -7.15 0.25 -6.20
CA GLN A 88 -7.79 1.37 -5.49
C GLN A 88 -6.95 2.66 -5.46
N ARG A 89 -5.84 2.72 -6.22
CA ARG A 89 -5.03 3.95 -6.32
C ARG A 89 -5.84 5.10 -6.89
N ALA A 90 -5.92 6.19 -6.15
CA ALA A 90 -6.65 7.39 -6.54
C ALA A 90 -6.11 8.62 -5.79
N VAL A 91 -6.34 9.80 -6.36
CA VAL A 91 -6.14 11.08 -5.70
C VAL A 91 -7.50 11.73 -5.49
N ARG A 92 -7.77 12.24 -4.30
CA ARG A 92 -9.01 12.95 -3.96
C ARG A 92 -8.71 14.24 -3.23
N LEU A 93 -9.63 15.19 -3.34
CA LEU A 93 -9.65 16.43 -2.58
C LEU A 93 -10.68 16.33 -1.46
N VAL A 94 -10.27 16.72 -0.26
CA VAL A 94 -11.18 16.90 0.88
C VAL A 94 -11.17 18.39 1.23
N PRO A 95 -12.29 19.12 0.98
CA PRO A 95 -12.37 20.53 1.33
C PRO A 95 -12.21 20.72 2.84
N GLY A 96 -11.29 21.61 3.22
CA GLY A 96 -11.04 22.02 4.59
C GLY A 96 -11.73 23.35 4.93
N ARG A 97 -11.32 23.95 6.05
CA ARG A 97 -11.76 25.29 6.47
C ARG A 97 -10.76 26.35 5.99
N ASP A 98 -11.17 27.61 6.04
CA ASP A 98 -10.30 28.78 5.79
C ASP A 98 -9.65 28.81 4.39
N GLY A 99 -10.32 28.24 3.39
CA GLY A 99 -9.82 28.16 2.02
C GLY A 99 -8.76 27.08 1.78
N MET A 100 -8.51 26.22 2.77
CA MET A 100 -7.57 25.10 2.66
C MET A 100 -8.29 23.83 2.19
N CYS A 101 -7.54 22.91 1.59
CA CYS A 101 -8.02 21.57 1.26
C CYS A 101 -6.91 20.54 1.42
N ASP A 102 -7.28 19.30 1.71
CA ASP A 102 -6.36 18.18 1.77
C ASP A 102 -6.37 17.44 0.43
N VAL A 103 -5.18 17.27 -0.16
CA VAL A 103 -4.96 16.39 -1.31
C VAL A 103 -4.52 15.03 -0.77
N ILE A 104 -5.34 14.00 -0.95
CA ILE A 104 -5.07 12.67 -0.41
C ILE A 104 -4.84 11.69 -1.56
N ALA A 105 -3.64 11.09 -1.59
CA ALA A 105 -3.28 10.03 -2.53
C ALA A 105 -3.30 8.66 -1.83
N THR A 106 -4.10 7.74 -2.35
CA THR A 106 -4.03 6.33 -1.98
C THR A 106 -3.03 5.65 -2.90
N VAL A 107 -1.89 5.21 -2.36
CA VAL A 107 -0.78 4.59 -3.11
C VAL A 107 -0.18 3.41 -2.31
N PRO A 108 0.58 2.51 -2.95
CA PRO A 108 1.34 1.49 -2.22
C PRO A 108 2.28 2.13 -1.20
N THR A 109 2.42 1.53 -0.01
CA THR A 109 3.20 2.09 1.11
C THR A 109 4.61 2.50 0.71
N VAL A 110 5.31 1.67 -0.07
CA VAL A 110 6.68 1.97 -0.56
C VAL A 110 6.73 3.27 -1.37
N ILE A 111 5.69 3.56 -2.15
CA ILE A 111 5.59 4.82 -2.90
C ILE A 111 5.30 5.99 -1.96
N GLY A 112 4.40 5.80 -0.98
CA GLY A 112 4.10 6.81 0.03
C GLY A 112 5.32 7.22 0.85
N ASP A 113 6.08 6.23 1.33
CA ASP A 113 7.33 6.45 2.06
C ASP A 113 8.35 7.19 1.20
N GLY A 114 8.51 6.77 -0.07
CA GLY A 114 9.42 7.42 -1.02
C GLY A 114 9.04 8.89 -1.31
N ILE A 115 7.74 9.19 -1.42
CA ILE A 115 7.26 10.58 -1.58
C ILE A 115 7.62 11.41 -0.35
N LEU A 116 7.31 10.92 0.85
CA LEU A 116 7.55 11.65 2.09
C LEU A 116 9.04 11.90 2.32
N ASP A 117 9.86 10.88 2.12
CA ASP A 117 11.32 10.93 2.25
C ASP A 117 11.91 11.93 1.24
N ARG A 118 11.48 11.89 -0.04
CA ARG A 118 11.92 12.85 -1.05
C ARG A 118 11.55 14.28 -0.68
N LEU A 119 10.29 14.54 -0.29
CA LEU A 119 9.84 15.87 0.15
C LEU A 119 10.65 16.37 1.35
N THR A 120 10.94 15.49 2.30
CA THR A 120 11.72 15.83 3.49
C THR A 120 13.17 16.20 3.13
N ARG A 121 13.83 15.43 2.26
CA ARG A 121 15.17 15.81 1.75
C ARG A 121 15.18 17.15 1.04
N MET A 122 14.19 17.40 0.17
CA MET A 122 14.12 18.68 -0.55
C MET A 122 13.85 19.85 0.39
N ALA A 123 13.00 19.66 1.41
CA ALA A 123 12.74 20.69 2.41
C ALA A 123 14.00 21.06 3.21
N HIS A 124 14.81 20.09 3.61
CA HIS A 124 16.10 20.36 4.25
C HIS A 124 17.09 21.06 3.33
N ALA A 125 17.16 20.67 2.05
CA ALA A 125 18.03 21.34 1.10
C ALA A 125 17.66 22.84 0.91
N VAL A 126 16.37 23.17 0.95
CA VAL A 126 15.90 24.57 0.92
C VAL A 126 16.35 25.32 2.18
N GLN A 127 16.15 24.73 3.36
CA GLN A 127 16.56 25.35 4.63
C GLN A 127 18.08 25.58 4.70
N ASP A 128 18.88 24.61 4.27
CA ASP A 128 20.34 24.70 4.29
C ASP A 128 20.87 25.77 3.32
N ALA A 129 20.21 25.93 2.17
CA ALA A 129 20.52 26.99 1.21
C ALA A 129 20.28 28.38 1.80
N ASP A 130 19.18 28.55 2.55
CA ASP A 130 18.86 29.82 3.22
C ASP A 130 19.86 30.16 4.33
N VAL A 131 20.25 29.17 5.13
CA VAL A 131 21.30 29.34 6.17
C VAL A 131 22.64 29.71 5.52
N SER A 132 23.00 29.04 4.42
CA SER A 132 24.25 29.30 3.69
C SER A 132 24.28 30.70 3.06
N HIS A 133 23.14 31.16 2.50
CA HIS A 133 22.99 32.52 2.00
C HIS A 133 23.03 33.58 3.12
N GLY A 134 22.57 33.25 4.32
CA GLY A 134 22.71 34.10 5.51
C GLY A 134 24.15 34.20 6.03
N ALA A 135 24.93 33.12 5.93
CA ALA A 135 26.31 33.05 6.42
C ALA A 135 27.36 33.66 5.45
N ALA A 136 27.09 33.72 4.14
CA ALA A 136 28.04 34.14 3.12
C ALA A 136 28.23 35.67 2.96
N ARG A 137 27.73 36.51 3.88
CA ARG A 137 28.11 37.93 3.93
C ARG A 137 29.28 38.13 4.92
N PRO A 138 30.52 38.36 4.45
CA PRO A 138 31.58 38.77 5.36
C PRO A 138 31.25 40.20 5.83
N GLY A 139 31.11 40.37 7.14
CA GLY A 139 31.09 41.67 7.77
C GLY A 139 32.30 42.47 7.30
N GLY A 140 32.05 43.66 6.74
CA GLY A 140 33.08 44.57 6.29
C GLY A 140 34.12 44.76 7.38
N ALA A 141 35.38 44.51 7.06
CA ALA A 141 36.50 44.84 7.91
C ALA A 141 36.42 46.33 8.28
N ALA A 142 36.21 46.59 9.57
CA ALA A 142 36.22 47.94 10.12
C ALA A 142 37.62 48.54 9.92
N HIS A 143 37.72 49.54 9.06
CA HIS A 143 38.88 50.41 8.96
C HIS A 143 38.72 51.49 10.06
N PRO A 144 39.65 51.63 11.02
CA PRO A 144 39.55 52.66 12.04
C PRO A 144 40.27 53.90 11.52
N ASP A 145 39.58 54.76 10.77
CA ASP A 145 39.82 56.20 10.82
C ASP A 145 38.83 56.98 9.94
N SER A 146 37.94 57.72 10.57
CA SER A 146 37.61 59.12 10.23
C SER A 146 36.41 59.57 11.06
N ALA A 147 36.70 60.51 11.95
CA ALA A 147 35.71 61.31 12.63
C ALA A 147 35.02 62.25 11.61
N ALA A 148 33.69 62.21 11.52
CA ALA A 148 32.85 63.40 11.36
C ALA A 148 31.35 63.06 11.24
N PHE A 149 30.60 63.53 12.23
CA PHE A 149 29.36 64.30 12.06
C PHE A 149 28.18 63.68 11.30
N GLY A 150 27.26 63.10 12.09
CA GLY A 150 25.83 63.38 11.97
C GLY A 150 25.09 62.79 10.77
N THR A 151 24.32 61.72 11.01
CA THR A 151 22.87 61.65 10.74
C THR A 151 22.32 60.38 11.40
N ARG A 152 21.39 60.56 12.35
CA ARG A 152 20.61 59.46 12.93
C ARG A 152 19.57 59.00 11.91
N ASN A 153 19.96 58.08 11.04
CA ASN A 153 19.01 57.17 10.41
C ASN A 153 19.41 55.76 10.84
N GLY A 154 18.80 55.30 11.92
CA GLY A 154 18.82 53.90 12.34
C GLY A 154 18.05 53.07 11.33
N GLY A 155 18.64 52.85 10.16
CA GLY A 155 18.25 51.75 9.29
C GLY A 155 18.59 50.48 10.02
N VAL A 156 17.58 49.85 10.63
CA VAL A 156 17.69 48.48 11.12
C VAL A 156 18.21 47.66 9.93
N PRO A 157 19.38 47.00 10.02
CA PRO A 157 19.76 46.10 8.95
C PRO A 157 18.61 45.10 8.84
N ALA A 158 17.97 45.04 7.68
CA ALA A 158 16.97 44.02 7.40
C ALA A 158 17.66 42.68 7.64
N ALA A 159 17.42 42.12 8.83
CA ALA A 159 17.81 40.77 9.15
C ALA A 159 17.27 39.95 8.00
N VAL A 160 18.17 39.41 7.18
CA VAL A 160 17.82 38.51 6.09
C VAL A 160 16.98 37.45 6.78
N ALA A 161 15.68 37.50 6.53
CA ALA A 161 14.73 36.75 7.32
C ALA A 161 14.99 35.30 6.97
N ALA A 162 15.73 34.61 7.83
CA ALA A 162 15.86 33.16 7.78
C ALA A 162 14.45 32.61 7.56
N ASP A 163 14.28 31.77 6.56
CA ASP A 163 12.98 31.22 6.23
C ASP A 163 12.38 30.59 7.49
N ARG A 164 11.28 31.19 7.96
CA ARG A 164 10.60 30.79 9.20
C ARG A 164 9.61 29.67 8.95
N ARG A 165 9.47 29.22 7.70
CA ARG A 165 8.57 28.12 7.36
C ARG A 165 9.04 26.85 8.06
N THR A 166 8.07 26.13 8.61
CA THR A 166 8.33 24.79 9.16
C THR A 166 8.66 23.84 8.02
N VAL A 167 9.34 22.73 8.34
CA VAL A 167 9.60 21.66 7.36
C VAL A 167 8.29 21.20 6.71
N ASP A 168 7.19 21.12 7.47
CA ASP A 168 5.87 20.72 6.96
C ASP A 168 5.29 21.72 5.96
N GLN A 169 5.46 23.03 6.21
CA GLN A 169 5.05 24.07 5.27
C GLN A 169 5.86 23.98 3.98
N ILE A 170 7.18 23.83 4.07
CA ILE A 170 8.04 23.66 2.88
C ILE A 170 7.69 22.39 2.12
N ARG A 171 7.41 21.27 2.82
CA ARG A 171 6.96 20.03 2.18
C ARG A 171 5.64 20.19 1.43
N ALA A 172 4.68 20.91 2.01
CA ALA A 172 3.39 21.18 1.37
C ALA A 172 3.55 22.05 0.11
N ASP A 173 4.34 23.12 0.19
CA ASP A 173 4.64 24.00 -0.95
C ASP A 173 5.32 23.20 -2.07
N LEU A 174 6.38 22.45 -1.75
CA LEU A 174 7.11 21.61 -2.72
C LEU A 174 6.22 20.53 -3.34
N PHE A 175 5.32 19.93 -2.55
CA PHE A 175 4.36 18.95 -3.07
C PHE A 175 3.42 19.60 -4.11
N ALA A 176 2.90 20.79 -3.83
CA ALA A 176 2.06 21.52 -4.77
C ALA A 176 2.84 21.90 -6.04
N ASP A 177 4.03 22.47 -5.89
CA ASP A 177 4.87 22.90 -7.01
C ASP A 177 5.22 21.73 -7.94
N LEU A 178 5.58 20.57 -7.38
CA LEU A 178 5.95 19.39 -8.17
C LEU A 178 4.79 18.78 -8.96
N ILE A 179 3.55 18.98 -8.51
CA ILE A 179 2.34 18.47 -9.18
C ILE A 179 1.78 19.46 -10.19
N LEU A 180 2.02 20.76 -9.98
CA LEU A 180 1.54 21.83 -10.85
C LEU A 180 2.52 22.22 -11.98
N ALA A 181 3.76 21.72 -11.94
CA ALA A 181 4.78 21.91 -12.97
C ALA A 181 4.52 21.10 -14.25
#